data_AF-A0A8B6GPH9-F1
#
_entry.id   AF-A0A8B6GPH9-F1
#
_cell.length_a   1.000
_cell.length_b   1.000
_cell.length_c   1.000
_cell.angle_alpha   90.00
_cell.angle_beta   90.00
_cell.angle_gamma   90.00
#
_symmetry.space_group_name_H-M   'P 1'
#
loop_
_entity.id
_entity.type
_entity.pdbx_description
1 polymer ?
#
loop_
_entity_poly.entity_id
_entity_poly.type
_entity_poly.pdbx_seq_one_letter_code
_entity_poly.pdbx_strand_id
1 'polypeptide(L)'
;MSNSNHTVIIKNLTKSSDISDSELIDSIYDLLNTYMKIATIRNCTQIKTENNKRSALICLKSLTEVLNALDRLKDRHSRNSLGFKFQRIADTGEAIEVKMELPERYYQTGHNIGKETRKYEFKLGGGEYVKNVLKEDVSRYICGFLNGRTKGTLFIGVDDHGNVVGTNCEDEDKIRRDYIDEGIRAIKPPVDNEDLQVEFVPVVENDQIKANFNVIEITVFKKKKLKKLFDSKGHVYLRREGSIRDFSAAETQDWILQNHSKTCVLQ
;
A
#
# COMPACT_ATOMS: atom_id res chain seq x y z
N MET A 1 -3.77 -0.13 -27.32
CA MET A 1 -4.86 0.85 -27.05
C MET A 1 -4.38 1.71 -25.89
N SER A 2 -4.26 3.03 -26.07
CA SER A 2 -3.77 3.93 -25.02
C SER A 2 -4.80 3.97 -23.88
N ASN A 3 -4.38 3.58 -22.67
CA ASN A 3 -5.14 3.89 -21.46
C ASN A 3 -5.10 5.41 -21.27
N SER A 4 -6.15 6.09 -21.73
CA SER A 4 -6.30 7.51 -21.52
C SER A 4 -6.99 7.69 -20.18
N ASN A 5 -6.32 8.38 -19.25
CA ASN A 5 -6.98 8.78 -18.01
C ASN A 5 -8.04 9.82 -18.35
N HIS A 6 -9.27 9.55 -17.96
CA HIS A 6 -10.37 10.46 -18.24
C HIS A 6 -10.70 11.28 -16.99
N THR A 7 -10.84 12.58 -17.17
CA THR A 7 -11.01 13.53 -16.06
C THR A 7 -12.41 14.13 -16.08
N VAL A 8 -13.05 14.16 -14.92
CA VAL A 8 -14.32 14.86 -14.68
C VAL A 8 -14.07 16.05 -13.76
N ILE A 9 -14.65 17.20 -14.11
CA ILE A 9 -14.55 18.42 -13.31
C ILE A 9 -15.93 18.76 -12.75
N ILE A 10 -16.06 18.70 -11.43
CA ILE A 10 -17.26 19.15 -10.71
C ILE A 10 -17.01 20.59 -10.25
N LYS A 11 -17.77 21.54 -10.78
CA LYS A 11 -17.62 22.97 -10.45
C LYS A 11 -18.68 23.45 -9.45
N ASN A 12 -18.39 24.57 -8.80
CA ASN A 12 -19.31 25.28 -7.89
C ASN A 12 -19.77 24.42 -6.71
N LEU A 13 -18.81 23.77 -6.05
CA LEU A 13 -19.03 23.08 -4.79
C LEU A 13 -19.33 24.13 -3.71
N THR A 14 -20.57 24.16 -3.21
CA THR A 14 -20.99 25.10 -2.15
C THR A 14 -20.96 24.44 -0.78
N LYS A 15 -20.39 25.16 0.19
CA LYS A 15 -20.12 24.70 1.56
C LYS A 15 -21.36 24.88 2.46
N SER A 16 -21.61 23.92 3.35
CA SER A 16 -22.17 24.18 4.69
C SER A 16 -20.99 24.46 5.60
N SER A 17 -21.01 25.56 6.35
CA SER A 17 -19.87 26.41 6.73
C SER A 17 -18.62 25.80 7.40
N ASP A 18 -18.52 24.50 7.69
CA ASP A 18 -17.43 23.95 8.53
C ASP A 18 -16.64 22.74 7.97
N ILE A 19 -16.84 22.32 6.72
CA ILE A 19 -16.14 21.17 6.13
C ILE A 19 -14.73 21.54 5.58
N SER A 20 -13.69 20.77 5.96
CA SER A 20 -12.32 20.86 5.44
C SER A 20 -12.18 20.32 4.00
N ASP A 21 -11.07 20.63 3.32
CA ASP A 21 -10.86 20.11 1.95
C ASP A 21 -10.64 18.59 1.92
N SER A 22 -10.09 18.01 3.00
CA SER A 22 -9.99 16.56 3.17
C SER A 22 -11.36 15.91 3.31
N GLU A 23 -12.22 16.43 4.20
CA GLU A 23 -13.58 15.91 4.37
C GLU A 23 -14.42 16.08 3.10
N LEU A 24 -14.15 17.11 2.30
CA LEU A 24 -14.78 17.30 0.99
C LEU A 24 -14.30 16.24 -0.02
N ILE A 25 -13.02 15.91 -0.03
CA ILE A 25 -12.45 14.83 -0.84
C ILE A 25 -13.08 13.50 -0.44
N ASP A 26 -13.13 13.18 0.85
CA ASP A 26 -13.74 11.95 1.37
C ASP A 26 -15.22 11.87 1.01
N SER A 27 -15.95 12.97 1.14
CA SER A 27 -17.37 13.05 0.73
C SER A 27 -17.57 12.80 -0.77
N ILE A 28 -16.65 13.28 -1.61
CA ILE A 28 -16.68 13.05 -3.05
C ILE A 28 -16.34 11.58 -3.36
N TYR A 29 -15.38 11.00 -2.65
CA TYR A 29 -15.06 9.57 -2.75
C TYR A 29 -16.26 8.71 -2.37
N ASP A 30 -16.90 8.98 -1.23
CA ASP A 30 -18.09 8.27 -0.77
C ASP A 30 -19.25 8.43 -1.76
N LEU A 31 -19.46 9.63 -2.31
CA LEU A 31 -20.46 9.86 -3.34
C LEU A 31 -20.23 8.97 -4.57
N LEU A 32 -19.01 8.99 -5.11
CA LEU A 32 -18.70 8.29 -6.34
C LEU A 32 -18.72 6.77 -6.13
N ASN A 33 -18.12 6.31 -5.04
CA ASN A 33 -17.95 4.89 -4.77
C ASN A 33 -19.24 4.25 -4.20
N THR A 34 -19.82 4.83 -3.15
CA THR A 34 -20.95 4.25 -2.42
C THR A 34 -22.28 4.48 -3.13
N TYR A 35 -22.55 5.71 -3.57
CA TYR A 35 -23.86 6.04 -4.15
C TYR A 35 -23.91 5.80 -5.65
N MET A 36 -22.84 6.13 -6.35
CA MET A 36 -22.82 6.04 -7.82
C MET A 36 -22.11 4.80 -8.34
N LYS A 37 -21.52 3.93 -7.49
CA LYS A 37 -20.81 2.72 -7.91
C LYS A 37 -19.76 3.00 -9.01
N ILE A 38 -19.12 4.15 -8.95
CA ILE A 38 -18.04 4.56 -9.85
C ILE A 38 -16.73 4.30 -9.14
N ALA A 39 -15.91 3.44 -9.74
CA ALA A 39 -14.58 3.17 -9.23
C ALA A 39 -13.67 4.38 -9.49
N THR A 40 -13.44 5.19 -8.46
CA THR A 40 -12.45 6.26 -8.52
C THR A 40 -11.05 5.70 -8.33
N ILE A 41 -10.04 6.39 -8.86
CA ILE A 41 -8.65 6.10 -8.53
C ILE A 41 -8.35 6.77 -7.18
N ARG A 42 -7.87 6.01 -6.19
CA ARG A 42 -7.46 6.55 -4.89
C ARG A 42 -6.35 7.60 -5.08
N ASN A 43 -6.42 8.71 -4.35
CA ASN A 43 -5.50 9.87 -4.39
C ASN A 43 -5.47 10.68 -5.70
N CYS A 44 -6.42 10.49 -6.62
CA CYS A 44 -6.51 11.28 -7.86
C CYS A 44 -7.62 12.35 -7.83
N THR A 45 -8.12 12.72 -6.64
CA THR A 45 -9.07 13.81 -6.47
C THR A 45 -8.35 15.07 -6.02
N GLN A 46 -8.43 16.14 -6.81
CA GLN A 46 -7.85 17.44 -6.45
C GLN A 46 -8.96 18.48 -6.26
N ILE A 47 -8.86 19.27 -5.19
CA ILE A 47 -9.71 20.45 -5.00
C ILE A 47 -8.93 21.69 -5.42
N LYS A 48 -9.44 22.41 -6.42
CA LYS A 48 -8.97 23.75 -6.80
C LYS A 48 -9.93 24.80 -6.29
N THR A 49 -9.39 25.83 -5.64
CA THR A 49 -10.15 27.00 -5.19
C THR A 49 -9.70 28.22 -5.96
N GLU A 50 -10.59 28.78 -6.79
CA GLU A 50 -10.37 30.05 -7.50
C GLU A 50 -11.51 31.01 -7.18
N ASN A 51 -11.21 32.23 -6.73
CA ASN A 51 -12.21 33.27 -6.48
C ASN A 51 -13.41 32.81 -5.62
N ASN A 52 -13.13 32.10 -4.51
CA ASN A 52 -14.13 31.48 -3.62
C ASN A 52 -15.05 30.44 -4.29
N LYS A 53 -14.71 29.97 -5.49
CA LYS A 53 -15.36 28.85 -6.16
C LYS A 53 -14.46 27.64 -6.12
N ARG A 54 -14.98 26.55 -5.56
CA ARG A 54 -14.29 25.27 -5.49
C ARG A 54 -14.67 24.39 -6.68
N SER A 55 -13.68 23.73 -7.25
CA SER A 55 -13.85 22.70 -8.26
C SER A 55 -13.13 21.44 -7.83
N ALA A 56 -13.79 20.29 -7.93
CA ALA A 56 -13.16 18.99 -7.76
C ALA A 56 -12.79 18.43 -9.13
N LEU A 57 -11.58 17.93 -9.22
CA LEU A 57 -11.06 17.24 -10.37
C LEU A 57 -10.93 15.76 -10.02
N ILE A 58 -11.56 14.88 -10.80
CA ILE A 58 -11.68 13.46 -10.50
C ILE A 58 -11.17 12.66 -11.70
N CYS A 59 -10.17 11.82 -11.49
CA CYS A 59 -9.73 10.84 -12.50
C CYS A 59 -10.57 9.55 -12.41
N LEU A 60 -11.07 9.12 -13.56
CA LEU A 60 -11.87 7.90 -13.73
C LEU A 60 -11.14 6.90 -14.65
N LYS A 61 -11.42 5.61 -14.48
CA LYS A 61 -10.68 4.53 -15.14
C LYS A 61 -11.06 4.35 -16.61
N SER A 62 -12.23 4.83 -17.03
CA SER A 62 -12.68 4.73 -18.43
C SER A 62 -13.63 5.85 -18.86
N LEU A 63 -13.70 6.09 -20.17
CA LEU A 63 -14.67 7.01 -20.78
C LEU A 63 -16.11 6.59 -20.46
N THR A 64 -16.38 5.30 -20.37
CA THR A 64 -17.70 4.76 -20.01
C THR A 64 -18.08 5.16 -18.58
N GLU A 65 -17.14 5.11 -17.63
CA GLU A 65 -17.36 5.58 -16.27
C GLU A 65 -17.59 7.09 -16.20
N VAL A 66 -16.90 7.87 -17.04
CA VAL A 66 -17.13 9.32 -17.18
C VAL A 66 -18.55 9.59 -17.66
N LEU A 67 -18.99 8.91 -18.72
CA LEU A 67 -20.32 9.10 -19.26
C LEU A 67 -21.40 8.67 -18.25
N ASN A 68 -21.20 7.54 -17.56
CA ASN A 68 -22.10 7.09 -16.49
C ASN A 68 -22.12 8.05 -15.29
N ALA A 69 -20.97 8.61 -14.91
CA ALA A 69 -20.85 9.61 -13.85
C ALA A 69 -21.61 10.89 -14.22
N LEU A 70 -21.40 11.38 -15.44
CA LEU A 70 -22.08 12.56 -15.94
C LEU A 70 -23.59 12.35 -16.02
N ASP A 71 -24.05 11.18 -16.47
CA ASP A 71 -25.47 10.86 -16.57
C ASP A 71 -26.15 10.77 -15.19
N ARG A 72 -25.51 10.10 -14.22
CA ARG A 72 -26.01 9.98 -12.84
C ARG A 72 -25.98 11.30 -12.08
N LEU A 73 -24.96 12.12 -12.30
CA LEU A 73 -24.85 13.45 -11.69
C LEU A 73 -25.82 14.48 -12.30
N LYS A 74 -26.27 14.27 -13.55
CA LYS A 74 -27.30 15.08 -14.21
C LYS A 74 -28.69 14.85 -13.59
N ASP A 75 -28.97 13.67 -13.02
CA ASP A 75 -30.25 13.35 -12.39
C ASP A 75 -30.54 14.25 -11.16
N ARG A 76 -31.77 14.78 -11.10
CA ARG A 76 -32.25 15.67 -10.04
C ARG A 76 -32.61 14.92 -8.77
N HIS A 77 -33.04 13.65 -8.88
CA HIS A 77 -33.41 12.88 -7.70
C HIS A 77 -32.17 12.48 -6.90
N SER A 78 -31.10 12.09 -7.59
CA SER A 78 -29.78 11.82 -7.01
C SER A 78 -29.20 13.05 -6.31
N ARG A 79 -29.34 14.26 -6.88
CA ARG A 79 -28.86 15.52 -6.25
C ARG A 79 -29.48 15.85 -4.89
N ASN A 80 -30.75 15.50 -4.69
CA ASN A 80 -31.50 15.90 -3.49
C ASN A 80 -31.37 14.91 -2.32
N SER A 81 -31.04 13.64 -2.57
CA SER A 81 -30.86 12.61 -1.53
C SER A 81 -29.51 12.68 -0.81
N LEU A 82 -28.58 13.51 -1.29
CA LEU A 82 -27.17 13.48 -0.90
C LEU A 82 -26.73 14.59 0.08
N GLY A 83 -27.59 15.55 0.45
CA GLY A 83 -27.23 16.62 1.39
C GLY A 83 -26.20 17.65 0.87
N PHE A 84 -25.67 17.48 -0.35
CA PHE A 84 -24.74 18.40 -1.01
C PHE A 84 -25.44 19.27 -2.05
N LYS A 85 -25.26 20.60 -1.97
CA LYS A 85 -25.72 21.55 -2.99
C LYS A 85 -24.58 21.85 -3.96
N PHE A 86 -24.76 21.54 -5.25
CA PHE A 86 -23.91 22.04 -6.33
C PHE A 86 -24.78 22.61 -7.46
N GLN A 87 -24.39 23.78 -8.00
CA GLN A 87 -25.26 24.56 -8.88
C GLN A 87 -25.12 24.23 -10.37
N ARG A 88 -23.99 23.67 -10.82
CA ARG A 88 -23.75 23.48 -12.26
C ARG A 88 -22.67 22.43 -12.55
N ILE A 89 -23.00 21.47 -13.40
CA ILE A 89 -22.05 20.57 -14.08
C ILE A 89 -21.86 21.13 -15.48
N ALA A 90 -20.62 21.27 -15.95
CA ALA A 90 -20.34 21.72 -17.31
C ALA A 90 -19.59 20.61 -18.05
N ASP A 91 -20.08 20.25 -19.25
CA ASP A 91 -19.30 19.49 -20.23
C ASP A 91 -18.14 20.38 -20.74
N THR A 92 -16.99 19.72 -20.83
CA THR A 92 -15.72 20.07 -21.50
C THR A 92 -15.47 21.51 -21.97
N GLY A 93 -14.35 22.08 -21.51
CA GLY A 93 -13.72 23.26 -22.10
C GLY A 93 -12.21 23.12 -21.97
N GLU A 94 -11.57 22.79 -23.10
CA GLU A 94 -10.16 22.36 -23.27
C GLU A 94 -9.74 21.19 -22.39
N ALA A 95 -8.95 20.27 -22.94
CA ALA A 95 -8.25 19.30 -22.12
C ALA A 95 -7.34 20.10 -21.18
N ILE A 96 -7.81 20.39 -19.96
CA ILE A 96 -6.94 20.90 -18.92
C ILE A 96 -5.94 19.77 -18.73
N GLU A 97 -4.72 20.00 -19.21
CA GLU A 97 -3.59 19.13 -19.01
C GLU A 97 -3.30 19.14 -17.51
N VAL A 98 -4.01 18.29 -16.78
CA VAL A 98 -3.76 18.04 -15.37
C VAL A 98 -2.46 17.27 -15.39
N LYS A 99 -1.37 17.98 -15.13
CA LYS A 99 -0.13 17.35 -14.69
C LYS A 99 -0.48 16.61 -13.41
N MET A 100 -0.73 15.32 -13.55
CA MET A 100 -0.92 14.43 -12.43
C MET A 100 0.45 14.38 -11.75
N GLU A 101 0.60 15.14 -10.67
CA GLU A 101 1.82 15.06 -9.89
C GLU A 101 1.85 13.66 -9.28
N LEU A 102 2.86 12.90 -9.68
CA LEU A 102 3.12 11.60 -9.08
C LEU A 102 3.33 11.80 -7.58
N PRO A 103 2.91 10.84 -6.74
CA PRO A 103 3.12 10.94 -5.30
C PRO A 103 4.61 11.06 -4.99
N GLU A 104 4.97 11.65 -3.86
CA GLU A 104 6.39 11.84 -3.47
C GLU A 104 7.17 10.51 -3.43
N ARG A 105 6.48 9.39 -3.17
CA ARG A 105 7.04 8.03 -3.24
C ARG A 105 6.22 7.17 -4.20
N TYR A 106 6.90 6.61 -5.18
CA TYR A 106 6.37 5.63 -6.12
C TYR A 106 7.47 4.70 -6.61
N TYR A 107 7.07 3.58 -7.21
CA TYR A 107 7.94 2.74 -8.01
C TYR A 107 7.52 2.79 -9.48
N GLN A 108 8.48 2.75 -10.39
CA GLN A 108 8.19 2.68 -11.83
C GLN A 108 8.26 1.22 -12.31
N THR A 109 7.26 0.75 -13.05
CA THR A 109 7.24 -0.60 -13.62
C THR A 109 8.52 -0.87 -14.43
N GLY A 110 9.12 -2.04 -14.22
CA GLY A 110 10.36 -2.46 -14.88
C GLY A 110 11.63 -1.83 -14.32
N HIS A 111 11.53 -0.84 -13.42
CA HIS A 111 12.70 -0.26 -12.78
C HIS A 111 13.36 -1.28 -11.85
N ASN A 112 14.68 -1.39 -11.93
CA ASN A 112 15.45 -2.30 -11.08
C ASN A 112 15.82 -1.62 -9.76
N ILE A 113 15.36 -2.17 -8.63
CA ILE A 113 15.60 -1.62 -7.30
C ILE A 113 16.78 -2.29 -6.56
N GLY A 114 17.56 -3.09 -7.29
CA GLY A 114 18.73 -3.79 -6.81
C GLY A 114 18.58 -5.30 -6.86
N LYS A 115 19.25 -5.99 -5.93
CA LYS A 115 19.24 -7.45 -5.82
C LYS A 115 18.90 -7.88 -4.40
N GLU A 116 18.44 -9.11 -4.25
CA GLU A 116 18.27 -9.70 -2.93
C GLU A 116 19.60 -9.75 -2.18
N THR A 117 19.52 -9.44 -0.89
CA THR A 117 20.68 -9.44 0.02
C THR A 117 20.24 -9.94 1.40
N ARG A 118 21.15 -9.95 2.37
CA ARG A 118 20.74 -10.10 3.77
C ARG A 118 19.73 -9.04 4.27
N LYS A 119 19.59 -7.90 3.58
CA LYS A 119 18.68 -6.81 3.94
C LYS A 119 17.44 -6.71 3.06
N TYR A 120 17.45 -7.31 1.88
CA TYR A 120 16.35 -7.19 0.93
C TYR A 120 15.91 -8.58 0.49
N GLU A 121 14.60 -8.82 0.56
CA GLU A 121 13.94 -9.99 -0.02
C GLU A 121 12.89 -9.51 -1.01
N PHE A 122 12.84 -10.14 -2.18
CA PHE A 122 11.91 -9.81 -3.24
C PHE A 122 10.93 -10.96 -3.46
N LYS A 123 9.66 -10.61 -3.69
CA LYS A 123 8.59 -11.54 -4.03
C LYS A 123 7.73 -10.93 -5.12
N LEU A 124 7.52 -11.68 -6.20
CA LEU A 124 6.78 -11.19 -7.37
C LEU A 124 5.36 -10.73 -7.03
N GLY A 125 4.67 -11.40 -6.11
CA GLY A 125 3.34 -10.98 -5.66
C GLY A 125 2.21 -11.19 -6.67
N GLY A 126 2.44 -11.86 -7.80
CA GLY A 126 1.45 -12.11 -8.85
C GLY A 126 0.52 -13.31 -8.58
N GLY A 127 -0.57 -13.41 -9.34
CA GLY A 127 -1.52 -14.52 -9.27
C GLY A 127 -2.19 -14.64 -7.89
N GLU A 128 -2.26 -15.86 -7.35
CA GLU A 128 -2.86 -16.15 -6.04
C GLU A 128 -1.87 -16.00 -4.86
N TYR A 129 -0.71 -15.37 -5.07
CA TYR A 129 0.33 -15.21 -4.06
C TYR A 129 -0.20 -14.55 -2.78
N VAL A 130 -0.93 -13.44 -2.91
CA VAL A 130 -1.48 -12.68 -1.77
C VAL A 130 -2.37 -13.57 -0.90
N LYS A 131 -3.21 -14.40 -1.52
CA LYS A 131 -4.17 -15.23 -0.78
C LYS A 131 -3.52 -16.46 -0.15
N ASN A 132 -2.56 -17.07 -0.83
CA ASN A 132 -2.07 -18.41 -0.48
C ASN A 132 -0.69 -18.44 0.16
N VAL A 133 0.17 -17.44 -0.10
CA VAL A 133 1.60 -17.49 0.22
C VAL A 133 2.03 -16.34 1.12
N LEU A 134 1.47 -15.14 0.93
CA LEU A 134 1.90 -13.91 1.61
C LEU A 134 2.00 -14.06 3.13
N LYS A 135 0.99 -14.64 3.78
CA LYS A 135 0.97 -14.84 5.24
C LYS A 135 2.19 -15.65 5.73
N GLU A 136 2.54 -16.71 5.00
CA GLU A 136 3.65 -17.58 5.38
C GLU A 136 4.99 -16.89 5.18
N ASP A 137 5.18 -16.24 4.03
CA ASP A 137 6.40 -15.50 3.71
C ASP A 137 6.60 -14.33 4.69
N VAL A 138 5.56 -13.55 4.98
CA VAL A 138 5.59 -12.49 6.01
C VAL A 138 6.15 -13.05 7.31
N SER A 139 5.56 -14.13 7.83
CA SER A 139 6.00 -14.71 9.11
C SER A 139 7.44 -15.22 9.07
N ARG A 140 7.85 -15.84 7.96
CA ARG A 140 9.18 -16.44 7.76
C ARG A 140 10.26 -15.38 7.66
N TYR A 141 10.10 -14.42 6.75
CA TYR A 141 11.14 -13.43 6.46
C TYR A 141 11.28 -12.38 7.56
N ILE A 142 10.18 -11.93 8.16
CA ILE A 142 10.25 -11.02 9.31
C ILE A 142 10.98 -11.69 10.47
N CYS A 143 10.64 -12.95 10.78
CA CYS A 143 11.35 -13.75 11.78
C CYS A 143 12.86 -13.82 11.48
N GLY A 144 13.22 -14.10 10.22
CA GLY A 144 14.60 -14.11 9.73
C GLY A 144 15.33 -12.78 9.93
N PHE A 145 14.69 -11.65 9.64
CA PHE A 145 15.28 -10.31 9.82
C PHE A 145 15.46 -9.95 11.29
N LEU A 146 14.45 -10.24 12.12
CA LEU A 146 14.51 -10.00 13.57
C LEU A 146 15.68 -10.77 14.21
N ASN A 147 15.80 -12.06 13.90
CA ASN A 147 16.89 -12.91 14.39
C ASN A 147 18.26 -12.51 13.82
N GLY A 148 18.29 -12.03 12.58
CA GLY A 148 19.50 -11.52 11.92
C GLY A 148 20.04 -10.21 12.53
N ARG A 149 19.25 -9.52 13.37
CA ARG A 149 19.61 -8.24 14.02
C ARG A 149 20.05 -7.15 13.03
N THR A 150 19.48 -7.19 11.83
CA THR A 150 19.75 -6.21 10.77
C THR A 150 18.44 -5.60 10.32
N LYS A 151 18.47 -4.30 9.96
CA LYS A 151 17.36 -3.72 9.22
C LYS A 151 17.18 -4.52 7.93
N GLY A 152 15.96 -4.96 7.66
CA GLY A 152 15.61 -5.71 6.46
C GLY A 152 14.25 -5.31 5.94
N THR A 153 14.04 -5.43 4.63
CA THR A 153 12.77 -5.13 3.98
C THR A 153 12.38 -6.29 3.06
N LEU A 154 11.15 -6.78 3.25
CA LEU A 154 10.49 -7.69 2.31
C LEU A 154 9.67 -6.83 1.35
N PHE A 155 9.94 -6.97 0.05
CA PHE A 155 9.19 -6.31 -1.02
C PHE A 155 8.30 -7.32 -1.73
N ILE A 156 7.00 -7.01 -1.81
CA ILE A 156 6.04 -7.78 -2.61
C ILE A 156 5.62 -6.93 -3.80
N GLY A 157 5.65 -7.50 -5.00
CA GLY A 157 5.51 -6.79 -6.27
C GLY A 157 6.85 -6.55 -6.99
N VAL A 158 7.89 -7.30 -6.64
CA VAL A 158 9.24 -7.18 -7.24
C VAL A 158 9.71 -8.58 -7.62
N ASP A 159 10.19 -8.77 -8.84
CA ASP A 159 10.69 -10.07 -9.30
C ASP A 159 12.05 -10.44 -8.66
N ASP A 160 12.49 -11.68 -8.86
CA ASP A 160 13.75 -12.19 -8.30
C ASP A 160 15.00 -11.47 -8.86
N HIS A 161 14.85 -10.74 -9.96
CA HIS A 161 15.90 -9.91 -10.55
C HIS A 161 15.87 -8.47 -10.02
N GLY A 162 14.91 -8.11 -9.17
CA GLY A 162 14.75 -6.79 -8.59
C GLY A 162 13.95 -5.82 -9.45
N ASN A 163 13.27 -6.28 -10.50
CA ASN A 163 12.44 -5.40 -11.32
C ASN A 163 11.06 -5.24 -10.69
N VAL A 164 10.59 -4.00 -10.62
CA VAL A 164 9.25 -3.67 -10.13
C VAL A 164 8.20 -4.18 -11.10
N VAL A 165 7.25 -4.98 -10.61
CA VAL A 165 6.08 -5.46 -11.35
C VAL A 165 4.78 -4.90 -10.75
N GLY A 166 4.79 -4.72 -9.43
CA GLY A 166 3.61 -4.43 -8.62
C GLY A 166 2.78 -5.68 -8.32
N THR A 167 2.02 -5.61 -7.23
CA THR A 167 0.98 -6.60 -6.89
C THR A 167 -0.37 -5.91 -6.80
N ASN A 168 -1.45 -6.65 -7.11
CA ASN A 168 -2.79 -6.11 -7.06
C ASN A 168 -3.25 -5.96 -5.60
N CYS A 169 -3.42 -4.72 -5.18
CA CYS A 169 -3.86 -4.23 -3.89
C CYS A 169 -5.20 -3.48 -3.97
N GLU A 170 -6.19 -4.05 -4.64
CA GLU A 170 -7.55 -3.47 -4.72
C GLU A 170 -8.15 -3.14 -3.34
N ASP A 171 -7.82 -3.94 -2.32
CA ASP A 171 -8.21 -3.71 -0.93
C ASP A 171 -6.99 -3.81 0.00
N GLU A 172 -6.19 -2.75 0.06
CA GLU A 172 -4.99 -2.63 0.90
C GLU A 172 -5.28 -2.96 2.37
N ASP A 173 -6.42 -2.49 2.88
CA ASP A 173 -6.83 -2.66 4.27
C ASP A 173 -7.12 -4.13 4.60
N LYS A 174 -7.79 -4.83 3.69
CA LYS A 174 -7.99 -6.28 3.79
C LYS A 174 -6.67 -7.02 3.68
N ILE A 175 -5.81 -6.67 2.73
CA ILE A 175 -4.51 -7.33 2.56
C ILE A 175 -3.67 -7.22 3.83
N ARG A 176 -3.64 -6.01 4.41
CA ARG A 176 -2.94 -5.74 5.66
C ARG A 176 -3.49 -6.58 6.80
N ARG A 177 -4.79 -6.52 7.08
CA ARG A 177 -5.40 -7.22 8.22
C ARG A 177 -5.36 -8.74 8.10
N ASP A 178 -5.76 -9.27 6.93
CA ASP A 178 -6.04 -10.69 6.77
C ASP A 178 -4.79 -11.52 6.45
N TYR A 179 -3.73 -10.91 5.91
CA TYR A 179 -2.52 -11.62 5.51
C TYR A 179 -1.27 -11.11 6.21
N ILE A 180 -1.02 -9.80 6.22
CA ILE A 180 0.22 -9.24 6.79
C ILE A 180 0.16 -9.31 8.33
N ASP A 181 -0.86 -8.74 8.95
CA ASP A 181 -0.99 -8.71 10.41
C ASP A 181 -1.21 -10.13 10.97
N GLU A 182 -1.93 -10.98 10.24
CA GLU A 182 -2.05 -12.42 10.54
C GLU A 182 -0.70 -13.15 10.48
N GLY A 183 0.16 -12.83 9.51
CA GLY A 183 1.51 -13.39 9.39
C GLY A 183 2.42 -12.93 10.52
N ILE A 184 2.35 -11.65 10.90
CA ILE A 184 3.10 -11.08 12.02
C ILE A 184 2.64 -11.70 13.35
N ARG A 185 1.33 -11.90 13.56
CA ARG A 185 0.78 -12.52 14.79
C ARG A 185 1.22 -13.97 15.01
N ALA A 186 1.60 -14.68 13.95
CA ALA A 186 2.14 -16.03 14.03
C ALA A 186 3.56 -16.08 14.62
N ILE A 187 4.27 -14.95 14.67
CA ILE A 187 5.62 -14.86 15.20
C ILE A 187 5.59 -14.84 16.74
N LYS A 188 6.49 -15.59 17.37
CA LYS A 188 6.69 -15.64 18.82
C LYS A 188 8.16 -15.35 19.18
N PRO A 189 8.45 -14.55 20.22
CA PRO A 189 7.52 -13.72 20.97
C PRO A 189 6.84 -12.66 20.07
N PRO A 190 5.74 -12.01 20.53
CA PRO A 190 5.09 -10.96 19.76
C PRO A 190 6.08 -9.88 19.30
N VAL A 191 5.92 -9.41 18.07
CA VAL A 191 6.72 -8.33 17.47
C VAL A 191 6.12 -6.99 17.89
N ASP A 192 6.95 -6.06 18.34
CA ASP A 192 6.47 -4.73 18.75
C ASP A 192 6.20 -3.88 17.51
N ASN A 193 5.15 -3.04 17.54
CA ASN A 193 4.80 -2.18 16.39
C ASN A 193 5.93 -1.20 16.03
N GLU A 194 6.80 -0.84 16.99
CA GLU A 194 7.95 0.05 16.76
C GLU A 194 9.09 -0.65 15.97
N ASP A 195 9.07 -1.98 15.89
CA ASP A 195 10.09 -2.76 15.18
C ASP A 195 9.78 -2.95 13.70
N LEU A 196 8.60 -2.50 13.25
CA LEU A 196 8.11 -2.84 11.92
C LEU A 196 7.33 -1.69 11.28
N GLN A 197 7.48 -1.53 9.97
CA GLN A 197 6.71 -0.58 9.17
C GLN A 197 6.18 -1.30 7.93
N VAL A 198 4.90 -1.11 7.64
CA VAL A 198 4.23 -1.65 6.45
C VAL A 198 3.76 -0.47 5.60
N GLU A 199 4.19 -0.42 4.35
CA GLU A 199 3.82 0.63 3.40
C GLU A 199 3.34 0.02 2.08
N PHE A 200 2.32 0.63 1.49
CA PHE A 200 1.80 0.30 0.18
C PHE A 200 2.21 1.42 -0.77
N VAL A 201 3.30 1.24 -1.51
CA VAL A 201 3.86 2.29 -2.38
C VAL A 201 3.32 2.11 -3.80
N PRO A 202 2.67 3.13 -4.40
CA PRO A 202 2.02 2.99 -5.70
C PRO A 202 3.02 2.71 -6.82
N VAL A 203 2.58 1.93 -7.80
CA VAL A 203 3.34 1.65 -9.02
C VAL A 203 2.89 2.58 -10.14
N VAL A 204 3.85 3.09 -10.91
CA VAL A 204 3.66 3.99 -12.05
C VAL A 204 4.09 3.27 -13.32
N GLU A 205 3.24 3.34 -14.34
CA GLU A 205 3.47 2.77 -15.66
C GLU A 205 3.17 3.85 -16.71
N ASN A 206 4.13 4.17 -17.58
CA ASN A 206 4.01 5.24 -18.58
C ASN A 206 3.57 6.60 -17.97
N ASP A 207 4.23 7.01 -16.87
CA ASP A 207 3.95 8.24 -16.12
C ASP A 207 2.52 8.35 -15.56
N GLN A 208 1.82 7.21 -15.45
CA GLN A 208 0.50 7.12 -14.84
C GLN A 208 0.50 6.12 -13.69
N ILE A 209 -0.20 6.43 -12.61
CA ILE A 209 -0.42 5.49 -11.51
C ILE A 209 -1.17 4.27 -12.05
N LYS A 210 -0.58 3.09 -11.88
CA LYS A 210 -1.18 1.81 -12.21
C LYS A 210 -2.23 1.49 -11.16
N ALA A 211 -3.51 1.67 -11.51
CA ALA A 211 -4.62 1.54 -10.57
C ALA A 211 -4.59 0.19 -9.84
N ASN A 212 -4.75 0.23 -8.51
CA ASN A 212 -4.71 -0.94 -7.62
C ASN A 212 -3.38 -1.68 -7.60
N PHE A 213 -2.29 -1.18 -8.19
CA PHE A 213 -0.98 -1.85 -8.12
C PHE A 213 -0.02 -1.10 -7.22
N ASN A 214 0.51 -1.82 -6.23
CA ASN A 214 1.45 -1.28 -5.27
C ASN A 214 2.64 -2.25 -5.11
N VAL A 215 3.77 -1.73 -4.65
CA VAL A 215 4.80 -2.52 -3.99
C VAL A 215 4.50 -2.46 -2.50
N ILE A 216 4.36 -3.62 -1.87
CA ILE A 216 4.19 -3.71 -0.41
C ILE A 216 5.60 -3.79 0.20
N GLU A 217 5.96 -2.79 0.99
CA GLU A 217 7.20 -2.77 1.75
C GLU A 217 6.93 -3.17 3.20
N ILE A 218 7.58 -4.23 3.67
CA ILE A 218 7.54 -4.62 5.07
C ILE A 218 8.94 -4.51 5.65
N THR A 219 9.20 -3.40 6.33
CA THR A 219 10.51 -3.06 6.87
C THR A 219 10.60 -3.42 8.35
N VAL A 220 11.57 -4.26 8.70
CA VAL A 220 11.96 -4.61 10.06
C VAL A 220 13.12 -3.73 10.50
N PHE A 221 13.02 -3.09 11.66
CA PHE A 221 14.07 -2.26 12.23
C PHE A 221 15.04 -3.07 13.10
N LYS A 222 16.27 -2.56 13.21
CA LYS A 222 17.34 -3.23 13.94
C LYS A 222 17.09 -3.18 15.46
N LYS A 223 16.88 -4.33 16.09
CA LYS A 223 16.95 -4.45 17.56
C LYS A 223 18.39 -4.38 18.07
N LYS A 224 18.64 -3.51 19.06
CA LYS A 224 19.96 -3.38 19.72
C LYS A 224 20.34 -4.66 20.48
N LYS A 225 19.39 -5.29 21.17
CA LYS A 225 19.57 -6.55 21.91
C LYS A 225 18.38 -7.47 21.69
N LEU A 226 18.65 -8.76 21.49
CA LEU A 226 17.64 -9.82 21.49
C LEU A 226 17.70 -10.54 22.84
N LYS A 227 16.57 -10.60 23.55
CA LYS A 227 16.44 -11.39 24.78
C LYS A 227 16.07 -12.85 24.50
N LYS A 228 15.40 -13.10 23.38
CA LYS A 228 14.94 -14.40 22.90
C LYS A 228 15.01 -14.42 21.37
N LEU A 229 15.17 -15.61 20.80
CA LEU A 229 14.97 -15.81 19.36
C LEU A 229 13.48 -15.72 19.04
N PHE A 230 13.19 -15.26 17.83
CA PHE A 230 11.88 -15.32 17.24
C PHE A 230 11.69 -16.65 16.50
N ASP A 231 10.49 -17.22 16.59
CA ASP A 231 10.03 -18.34 15.80
C ASP A 231 8.72 -17.98 15.08
N SER A 232 8.44 -18.64 13.97
CA SER A 232 7.11 -18.67 13.36
C SER A 232 6.66 -20.12 13.30
N LYS A 233 5.53 -20.41 13.98
CA LYS A 233 4.96 -21.77 14.09
C LYS A 233 5.98 -22.81 14.59
N GLY A 234 6.89 -22.44 15.50
CA GLY A 234 7.91 -23.34 16.05
C GLY A 234 9.20 -23.44 15.23
N HIS A 235 9.30 -22.74 14.09
CA HIS A 235 10.51 -22.69 13.26
C HIS A 235 11.28 -21.39 13.47
N VAL A 236 12.58 -21.49 13.70
CA VAL A 236 13.46 -20.34 13.92
C VAL A 236 14.19 -20.05 12.62
N TYR A 237 13.94 -18.88 12.03
CA TYR A 237 14.57 -18.52 10.77
C TYR A 237 15.74 -17.57 10.97
N LEU A 238 16.81 -17.74 10.19
CA LEU A 238 17.91 -16.77 10.10
C LEU A 238 18.15 -16.39 8.64
N ARG A 239 18.22 -15.09 8.39
CA ARG A 239 18.59 -14.54 7.08
C ARG A 239 20.11 -14.62 6.88
N ARG A 240 20.52 -15.15 5.73
CA ARG A 240 21.90 -15.16 5.20
C ARG A 240 21.96 -14.30 3.92
N GLU A 241 23.13 -14.15 3.32
CA GLU A 241 23.25 -13.44 2.04
C GLU A 241 22.40 -14.13 0.97
N GLY A 242 21.27 -13.50 0.61
CA GLY A 242 20.36 -13.97 -0.45
C GLY A 242 19.53 -15.21 -0.12
N SER A 243 19.47 -15.67 1.13
CA SER A 243 18.65 -16.84 1.48
C SER A 243 18.19 -16.81 2.93
N ILE A 244 17.12 -17.54 3.22
CA ILE A 244 16.65 -17.79 4.59
C ILE A 244 16.87 -19.26 4.93
N ARG A 245 17.37 -19.54 6.13
CA ARG A 245 17.60 -20.91 6.61
C ARG A 245 16.89 -21.13 7.94
N ASP A 246 16.28 -22.31 8.08
CA ASP A 246 15.76 -22.81 9.34
C ASP A 246 16.92 -23.21 10.27
N PHE A 247 16.88 -22.75 11.51
CA PHE A 247 17.80 -23.14 12.56
C PHE A 247 17.42 -24.53 13.05
N SER A 248 18.38 -25.45 13.02
CA SER A 248 18.18 -26.73 13.68
C SER A 248 17.99 -26.55 15.19
N ALA A 249 17.42 -27.55 15.85
CA ALA A 249 17.29 -27.56 17.30
C ALA A 249 18.66 -27.41 18.00
N ALA A 250 19.70 -28.03 17.44
CA ALA A 250 21.07 -27.93 17.94
C ALA A 250 21.62 -26.49 17.83
N GLU A 251 21.48 -25.86 16.67
CA GLU A 251 21.92 -24.47 16.46
C GLU A 251 21.16 -23.47 17.36
N THR A 252 19.88 -23.75 17.62
CA THR A 252 19.06 -22.95 18.55
C THR A 252 19.58 -23.07 19.98
N GLN A 253 19.91 -24.29 20.43
CA GLN A 253 20.47 -24.53 21.76
C GLN A 253 21.84 -23.88 21.92
N ASP A 254 22.72 -24.01 20.91
CA ASP A 254 24.04 -23.37 20.92
C ASP A 254 23.94 -21.85 21.01
N TRP A 255 22.99 -21.24 20.28
CA TRP A 255 22.74 -19.80 20.36
C TRP A 255 22.30 -19.36 21.76
N ILE A 256 21.40 -20.14 22.39
CA ILE A 256 20.93 -19.89 23.76
C ILE A 256 22.11 -19.96 24.72
N LEU A 257 22.93 -21.01 24.65
CA LEU A 257 24.09 -21.18 25.51
C LEU A 257 25.05 -19.99 25.37
N GLN A 258 25.47 -19.64 24.15
CA GLN A 258 26.42 -18.55 23.92
C GLN A 258 25.95 -17.17 24.40
N ASN A 259 24.64 -16.91 24.33
CA ASN A 259 24.07 -15.62 24.74
C ASN A 259 23.67 -15.58 26.23
N HIS A 260 23.45 -16.73 26.88
CA HIS A 260 23.18 -16.81 28.32
C HIS A 260 24.44 -17.01 29.17
N SER A 261 25.49 -17.69 28.66
CA SER A 261 26.78 -17.87 29.37
C SER A 261 27.49 -16.55 29.69
N LYS A 262 27.23 -15.48 28.94
CA LYS A 262 27.80 -14.14 29.22
C LYS A 262 27.17 -13.45 30.43
N THR A 263 26.13 -14.02 31.04
CA THR A 263 25.47 -13.47 32.23
C THR A 263 25.97 -14.10 33.54
N CYS A 264 26.73 -15.19 33.49
CA CYS A 264 27.19 -15.93 34.68
C CYS A 264 28.63 -15.64 35.13
N VAL A 265 29.29 -14.60 34.60
CA VAL A 265 30.65 -14.21 35.05
C VAL A 265 30.59 -12.82 35.70
N LEU A 266 29.76 -12.67 36.72
CA LEU A 266 29.89 -11.64 37.76
C LEU A 266 29.19 -12.15 39.04
N GLN A 267 29.92 -12.98 39.79
CA GLN A 267 29.81 -13.07 41.24
C GLN A 267 31.22 -13.10 41.81
#